data_AF-A0A1L5PSU3-F1
#
_entry.id   AF-A0A1L5PSU3-F1
#
_cell.length_a   1.000
_cell.length_b   1.000
_cell.length_c   1.000
_cell.angle_alpha   90.00
_cell.angle_beta   90.00
_cell.angle_gamma   90.00
#
_symmetry.space_group_name_H-M   'P 1'
#
loop_
_entity.id
_entity.type
_entity.pdbx_description
1 polymer ?
#
loop_
_entity_poly.entity_id
_entity_poly.type
_entity_poly.pdbx_seq_one_letter_code
_entity_poly.pdbx_strand_id
1 'polypeptide(L)'
;MKLSELMQSDTYTTFLDDLDKHIPEKVGRSSKVHETIINLMEKWMQHASLSCEDLLQTISNHQKHLIAYIIKKQATYRKPNGGRDNIINHAPKVNFPIGHTIEYYMISKRKTELPEYIIKIRIPYPRQYVREIERIFTETKPS
;
A
#
# COMPACT_ATOMS: atom_id res chain seq x y z
N MET A 1 -17.93 6.32 4.94
CA MET A 1 -17.31 5.00 4.68
C MET A 1 -16.18 4.78 5.68
N LYS A 2 -16.23 3.67 6.43
CA LYS A 2 -15.16 3.17 7.29
C LYS A 2 -14.15 2.35 6.49
N LEU A 3 -12.94 2.16 7.02
CA LEU A 3 -11.91 1.37 6.33
C LEU A 3 -12.33 -0.10 6.15
N SER A 4 -13.06 -0.67 7.09
CA SER A 4 -13.63 -2.02 6.99
C SER A 4 -14.65 -2.15 5.85
N GLU A 5 -15.47 -1.14 5.63
CA GLU A 5 -16.45 -1.07 4.53
C GLU A 5 -15.73 -0.95 3.19
N LEU A 6 -14.69 -0.11 3.10
CA LEU A 6 -13.86 0.00 1.89
C LEU A 6 -13.25 -1.35 1.51
N MET A 7 -12.68 -2.07 2.47
CA MET A 7 -12.05 -3.38 2.24
C MET A 7 -13.05 -4.47 1.82
N GLN A 8 -14.35 -4.23 1.94
CA GLN A 8 -15.44 -5.11 1.52
C GLN A 8 -16.14 -4.63 0.24
N SER A 9 -15.78 -3.44 -0.28
CA SER A 9 -16.39 -2.90 -1.50
C SER A 9 -16.02 -3.72 -2.74
N ASP A 10 -16.91 -3.71 -3.74
CA ASP A 10 -16.70 -4.41 -5.01
C ASP A 10 -15.46 -3.90 -5.75
N THR A 11 -15.24 -2.58 -5.73
CA THR A 11 -14.06 -1.94 -6.31
C THR A 11 -12.78 -2.46 -5.68
N TYR A 12 -12.73 -2.55 -4.35
CA TYR A 12 -11.55 -3.04 -3.65
C TYR A 12 -11.34 -4.54 -3.90
N THR A 13 -12.41 -5.31 -3.93
CA THR A 13 -12.35 -6.76 -4.22
C THR A 13 -11.82 -7.01 -5.63
N THR A 14 -12.33 -6.30 -6.63
CA THR A 14 -11.86 -6.37 -8.02
C THR A 14 -10.38 -5.99 -8.12
N PHE A 15 -9.98 -4.94 -7.40
CA PHE A 15 -8.58 -4.53 -7.31
C PHE A 15 -7.67 -5.63 -6.72
N LEU A 16 -8.11 -6.33 -5.68
CA LEU A 16 -7.38 -7.46 -5.11
C LEU A 16 -7.29 -8.64 -6.08
N ASP A 17 -8.36 -8.92 -6.82
CA ASP A 17 -8.38 -10.00 -7.80
C ASP A 17 -7.40 -9.74 -8.95
N ASP A 18 -7.27 -8.48 -9.37
CA ASP A 18 -6.25 -8.08 -10.34
C ASP A 18 -4.84 -8.13 -9.75
N LEU A 19 -4.64 -7.70 -8.50
CA LEU A 19 -3.34 -7.78 -7.83
C LEU A 19 -2.86 -9.23 -7.66
N ASP A 20 -3.77 -10.15 -7.32
CA ASP A 20 -3.50 -11.59 -7.14
C ASP A 20 -2.96 -12.27 -8.40
N LYS A 21 -3.21 -11.71 -9.58
CA LYS A 21 -2.66 -12.23 -10.85
C LYS A 21 -1.15 -12.03 -10.96
N HIS A 22 -0.57 -11.16 -10.13
CA HIS A 22 0.81 -10.72 -10.26
C HIS A 22 1.68 -10.98 -9.02
N ILE A 23 1.07 -11.28 -7.87
CA ILE A 23 1.81 -11.59 -6.65
C ILE A 23 1.90 -13.11 -6.43
N PRO A 24 3.01 -13.60 -5.85
CA PRO A 24 3.27 -15.04 -5.72
C PRO A 24 2.39 -15.72 -4.66
N GLU A 25 1.98 -14.99 -3.63
CA GLU A 25 1.06 -15.45 -2.59
C GLU A 25 -0.18 -14.58 -2.62
N LYS A 26 -1.35 -15.21 -2.84
CA LYS A 26 -2.62 -14.50 -2.92
C LYS A 26 -2.98 -13.81 -1.62
N VAL A 27 -3.68 -12.69 -1.73
CA VAL A 27 -4.18 -11.95 -0.57
C VAL A 27 -5.22 -12.79 0.19
N GLY A 28 -4.95 -13.05 1.46
CA GLY A 28 -5.86 -13.72 2.37
C GLY A 28 -7.07 -12.85 2.71
N ARG A 29 -8.27 -13.29 2.27
CA ARG A 29 -9.54 -12.57 2.42
C ARG A 29 -10.46 -13.11 3.53
N SER A 30 -10.23 -14.33 4.01
CA SER A 30 -11.12 -15.03 4.95
C SER A 30 -10.98 -14.56 6.41
N SER A 31 -9.82 -14.04 6.78
CA SER A 31 -9.52 -13.61 8.14
C SER A 31 -9.82 -12.13 8.33
N LYS A 32 -10.58 -11.80 9.38
CA LYS A 32 -10.78 -10.41 9.79
C LYS A 32 -9.44 -9.76 10.15
N VAL A 33 -9.27 -8.52 9.71
CA VAL A 33 -8.16 -7.67 10.14
C VAL A 33 -8.41 -7.27 11.59
N HIS A 34 -7.40 -7.40 12.44
CA HIS A 34 -7.54 -7.06 13.85
C HIS A 34 -7.80 -5.56 14.02
N GLU A 35 -8.66 -5.18 14.96
CA GLU A 35 -9.08 -3.79 15.19
C GLU A 35 -7.89 -2.84 15.42
N THR A 36 -6.87 -3.29 16.15
CA THR A 36 -5.62 -2.53 16.37
C THR A 36 -4.93 -2.15 15.06
N ILE A 37 -4.97 -3.04 14.05
CA ILE A 37 -4.37 -2.79 12.74
C ILE A 37 -5.23 -1.81 11.94
N ILE A 38 -6.57 -1.94 12.01
CA ILE A 38 -7.50 -0.97 11.42
C ILE A 38 -7.23 0.43 11.99
N ASN A 39 -7.20 0.57 13.32
CA ASN A 39 -6.92 1.83 14.01
C ASN A 39 -5.55 2.41 13.65
N LEU A 40 -4.53 1.57 13.47
CA LEU A 40 -3.20 2.02 13.04
C LEU A 40 -3.25 2.60 11.62
N MET A 41 -3.95 1.94 10.71
CA MET A 41 -4.06 2.37 9.31
C MET A 41 -4.91 3.62 9.17
N GLU A 42 -5.97 3.75 9.97
CA GLU A 42 -6.76 4.98 10.05
C GLU A 42 -5.90 6.15 10.57
N LYS A 43 -4.99 5.92 11.54
CA LYS A 43 -4.00 6.95 11.93
C LYS A 43 -3.05 7.32 10.81
N TRP A 44 -2.61 6.35 9.99
CA TRP A 44 -1.79 6.65 8.81
C TRP A 44 -2.58 7.51 7.81
N MET A 45 -3.84 7.18 7.55
CA MET A 45 -4.72 8.00 6.71
C MET A 45 -4.88 9.42 7.28
N GLN A 46 -5.07 9.57 8.59
CA GLN A 46 -5.13 10.88 9.26
C GLN A 46 -3.82 11.68 9.07
N HIS A 47 -2.66 11.05 9.21
CA HIS A 47 -1.37 11.71 8.95
C HIS A 47 -1.21 12.16 7.49
N ALA A 48 -1.82 11.45 6.54
CA ALA A 48 -1.89 11.82 5.12
C ALA A 48 -3.07 12.75 4.78
N SER A 49 -3.92 13.09 5.75
CA SER A 49 -5.19 13.81 5.56
C SER A 49 -6.07 13.17 4.48
N LEU A 50 -6.19 11.85 4.52
CA LEU A 50 -6.98 11.05 3.57
C LEU A 50 -8.24 10.48 4.21
N SER A 51 -9.31 10.45 3.43
CA SER A 51 -10.53 9.70 3.70
C SER A 51 -10.50 8.34 3.00
N CYS A 52 -11.43 7.45 3.35
CA CYS A 52 -11.62 6.19 2.60
C CYS A 52 -12.05 6.47 1.15
N GLU A 53 -12.79 7.56 0.91
CA GLU A 53 -13.22 7.94 -0.44
C GLU A 53 -12.02 8.27 -1.34
N ASP A 54 -11.01 8.98 -0.81
CA ASP A 54 -9.78 9.29 -1.54
C ASP A 54 -9.02 8.02 -1.94
N LEU A 55 -8.97 7.01 -1.04
CA LEU A 55 -8.36 5.72 -1.35
C LEU A 55 -9.14 4.97 -2.43
N LEU A 56 -10.48 4.94 -2.33
CA LEU A 56 -11.34 4.28 -3.31
C LEU A 56 -11.19 4.92 -4.70
N GLN A 57 -11.16 6.25 -4.76
CA GLN A 57 -10.92 7.00 -6.00
C GLN A 57 -9.51 6.76 -6.55
N THR A 58 -8.49 6.70 -5.68
CA THR A 58 -7.12 6.38 -6.09
C THR A 58 -7.05 5.00 -6.74
N ILE A 59 -7.67 4.00 -6.12
CA ILE A 59 -7.74 2.64 -6.63
C ILE A 59 -8.46 2.61 -7.99
N SER A 60 -9.63 3.25 -8.08
CA SER A 60 -10.46 3.24 -9.29
C SER A 60 -9.77 3.94 -10.47
N ASN A 61 -9.18 5.11 -10.25
CA ASN A 61 -8.65 5.95 -11.32
C ASN A 61 -7.24 5.54 -11.75
N HIS A 62 -6.50 4.84 -10.90
CA HIS A 62 -5.09 4.54 -11.12
C HIS A 62 -4.72 3.06 -10.98
N GLN A 63 -5.71 2.16 -11.03
CA GLN A 63 -5.57 0.72 -10.80
C GLN A 63 -4.31 0.11 -11.44
N LYS A 64 -4.11 0.30 -12.75
CA LYS A 64 -2.98 -0.31 -13.49
C LYS A 64 -1.62 0.16 -12.94
N HIS A 65 -1.44 1.47 -12.75
CA HIS A 65 -0.19 2.03 -12.25
C HIS A 65 0.02 1.70 -10.77
N LEU A 66 -1.04 1.72 -9.96
CA LEU A 66 -0.99 1.33 -8.55
C LEU A 66 -0.57 -0.13 -8.39
N ILE A 67 -1.12 -1.06 -9.18
CA ILE A 67 -0.73 -2.48 -9.17
C ILE A 67 0.75 -2.62 -9.55
N ALA A 68 1.20 -1.99 -10.63
CA ALA A 68 2.60 -2.01 -11.05
C ALA A 68 3.54 -1.47 -9.96
N TYR A 69 3.16 -0.36 -9.33
CA TYR A 69 3.87 0.23 -8.19
C TYR A 69 3.99 -0.76 -7.01
N ILE A 70 2.89 -1.40 -6.61
CA ILE A 70 2.89 -2.40 -5.52
C ILE A 70 3.80 -3.59 -5.85
N ILE A 71 3.70 -4.13 -7.06
CA ILE A 71 4.51 -5.28 -7.50
C ILE A 71 6.00 -4.94 -7.47
N LYS A 72 6.40 -3.81 -8.07
CA LYS A 72 7.80 -3.38 -8.11
C LYS A 72 8.34 -3.11 -6.71
N LYS A 73 7.53 -2.50 -5.84
CA LYS A 73 7.89 -2.26 -4.45
C LYS A 73 8.06 -3.55 -3.66
N GLN A 74 7.16 -4.52 -3.84
CA GLN A 74 7.30 -5.86 -3.27
C GLN A 74 8.59 -6.55 -3.74
N ALA A 75 8.88 -6.56 -5.04
CA ALA A 75 10.11 -7.14 -5.56
C ALA A 75 11.38 -6.47 -5.01
N THR A 76 11.34 -5.17 -4.71
CA THR A 76 12.47 -4.41 -4.16
C THR A 76 12.75 -4.77 -2.70
N TYR A 77 11.72 -4.98 -1.88
CA TYR A 77 11.87 -5.21 -0.44
C TYR A 77 11.72 -6.67 0.00
N ARG A 78 11.18 -7.56 -0.85
CA ARG A 78 11.00 -8.98 -0.52
C ARG A 78 12.36 -9.66 -0.40
N LYS A 79 12.61 -10.26 0.77
CA LYS A 79 13.72 -11.18 0.99
C LYS A 79 13.18 -12.61 0.93
N PRO A 80 13.42 -13.38 -0.15
CA PRO A 80 12.77 -14.68 -0.36
C PRO A 80 13.09 -15.72 0.72
N ASN A 81 14.24 -15.61 1.40
CA ASN A 81 14.64 -16.54 2.47
C ASN A 81 14.62 -15.87 3.87
N GLY A 82 13.80 -14.83 4.06
CA GLY A 82 13.72 -14.06 5.30
C GLY A 82 14.93 -13.19 5.64
N GLY A 83 15.96 -13.21 4.79
CA GLY A 83 17.16 -12.40 4.97
C GLY A 83 17.97 -12.83 6.19
N ARG A 84 18.79 -11.92 6.73
CA ARG A 84 19.60 -12.17 7.93
C ARG A 84 18.76 -12.49 9.18
N ASP A 85 17.51 -12.06 9.18
CA ASP A 85 16.61 -12.15 10.33
C ASP A 85 15.71 -13.40 10.28
N ASN A 86 15.82 -14.23 9.22
CA ASN A 86 15.01 -15.44 8.98
C ASN A 86 13.49 -15.23 9.05
N ILE A 87 13.00 -14.01 8.78
CA ILE A 87 11.57 -13.70 8.82
C ILE A 87 10.90 -14.20 7.53
N ILE A 88 10.20 -15.32 7.61
CA ILE A 88 9.44 -15.88 6.50
C ILE A 88 8.23 -14.96 6.21
N ASN A 89 8.08 -14.53 4.96
CA ASN A 89 6.93 -13.75 4.55
C ASN A 89 5.71 -14.68 4.47
N HIS A 90 4.67 -14.39 5.23
CA HIS A 90 3.37 -15.03 5.09
C HIS A 90 2.53 -14.29 4.03
N ALA A 91 1.49 -14.98 3.55
CA ALA A 91 0.55 -14.41 2.60
C ALA A 91 -0.01 -13.07 3.12
N PRO A 92 -0.05 -12.03 2.26
CA PRO A 92 -0.59 -10.72 2.63
C PRO A 92 -2.07 -10.84 3.03
N LYS A 93 -2.53 -9.99 3.95
CA LYS A 93 -3.95 -9.92 4.34
C LYS A 93 -4.70 -8.86 3.52
N VAL A 94 -6.03 -8.88 3.54
CA VAL A 94 -6.91 -7.94 2.81
C VAL A 94 -6.53 -6.45 2.96
N ASN A 95 -5.94 -6.04 4.09
CA ASN A 95 -5.49 -4.67 4.34
C ASN A 95 -4.14 -4.29 3.70
N PHE A 96 -3.44 -5.25 3.08
CA PHE A 96 -2.09 -5.11 2.55
C PHE A 96 -1.94 -3.91 1.59
N PRO A 97 -2.80 -3.70 0.59
CA PRO A 97 -2.65 -2.59 -0.34
C PRO A 97 -2.90 -1.19 0.21
N ILE A 98 -3.57 -1.02 1.35
CA ILE A 98 -3.97 0.29 1.85
C ILE A 98 -2.75 1.19 2.12
N GLY A 99 -1.72 0.67 2.80
CA GLY A 99 -0.50 1.44 3.06
C GLY A 99 0.19 1.88 1.76
N HIS A 100 0.22 0.99 0.78
CA HIS A 100 0.73 1.30 -0.56
C HIS A 100 -0.10 2.34 -1.29
N THR A 101 -1.42 2.30 -1.13
CA THR A 101 -2.36 3.25 -1.75
C THR A 101 -2.20 4.65 -1.15
N ILE A 102 -2.01 4.76 0.18
CA ILE A 102 -1.71 6.03 0.84
C ILE A 102 -0.41 6.63 0.29
N GLU A 103 0.67 5.87 0.25
CA GLU A 103 1.95 6.35 -0.29
C GLU A 103 1.85 6.76 -1.76
N TYR A 104 1.17 5.94 -2.58
CA TYR A 104 0.94 6.25 -3.99
C TYR A 104 0.18 7.57 -4.16
N TYR A 105 -0.87 7.81 -3.36
CA TYR A 105 -1.58 9.07 -3.33
C TYR A 105 -0.65 10.23 -2.94
N MET A 106 0.13 10.07 -1.88
CA MET A 106 1.06 11.10 -1.42
C MET A 106 2.11 11.46 -2.48
N ILE A 107 2.71 10.46 -3.15
CA ILE A 107 3.67 10.70 -4.23
C ILE A 107 3.01 11.41 -5.42
N SER A 108 1.78 11.05 -5.77
CA SER A 108 1.08 11.55 -6.97
C SER A 108 0.44 12.93 -6.80
N LYS A 109 -0.02 13.29 -5.60
CA LYS A 109 -0.79 14.52 -5.34
C LYS A 109 -0.15 15.46 -4.33
N ARG A 110 0.65 14.94 -3.39
CA ARG A 110 1.18 15.69 -2.24
C ARG A 110 2.66 15.43 -2.01
N LYS A 111 3.43 15.43 -3.10
CA LYS A 111 4.83 15.03 -3.12
C LYS A 111 5.68 15.78 -2.07
N THR A 112 5.39 17.06 -1.86
CA THR A 112 6.08 17.91 -0.88
C THR A 112 5.82 17.52 0.58
N GLU A 113 4.67 16.92 0.88
CA GLU A 113 4.25 16.47 2.23
C GLU A 113 4.71 15.02 2.53
N LEU A 114 5.05 14.25 1.50
CA LEU A 114 5.46 12.85 1.62
C LEU A 114 6.60 12.63 2.64
N PRO A 115 7.69 13.42 2.69
CA PRO A 115 8.75 13.21 3.67
C PRO A 115 8.27 13.32 5.12
N GLU A 116 7.41 14.29 5.41
CA GLU A 116 6.86 14.48 6.76
C GLU A 116 5.92 13.33 7.12
N TYR A 117 5.09 12.88 6.18
CA TYR A 117 4.22 11.72 6.36
C TYR A 117 5.02 10.45 6.70
N ILE A 118 6.09 10.15 5.94
CA ILE A 118 6.95 8.98 6.17
C ILE A 118 7.61 9.02 7.56
N ILE A 119 7.97 10.21 8.05
CA ILE A 119 8.47 10.39 9.42
C ILE A 119 7.38 10.09 10.46
N LYS A 120 6.15 10.60 10.27
CA LYS A 120 5.02 10.39 11.19
C LYS A 120 4.65 8.91 11.35
N ILE A 121 4.70 8.14 10.26
CA ILE A 121 4.45 6.69 10.30
C ILE A 121 5.68 5.86 10.72
N ARG A 122 6.78 6.52 11.11
CA ARG A 122 7.98 5.94 11.71
C ARG A 122 8.73 4.95 10.80
N ILE A 123 8.77 5.19 9.50
CA ILE A 123 9.60 4.39 8.59
C ILE A 123 11.08 4.68 8.84
N PRO A 124 11.94 3.65 9.02
CA PRO A 124 13.38 3.82 9.14
C PRO A 124 13.99 4.48 7.90
N TYR A 125 15.04 5.29 8.10
CA TYR A 125 15.77 5.98 7.02
C TYR A 125 14.85 6.75 6.04
N PRO A 126 13.98 7.64 6.54
CA PRO A 126 12.85 8.20 5.78
C PRO A 126 13.28 8.90 4.48
N ARG A 127 14.40 9.62 4.48
CA ARG A 127 14.93 10.30 3.28
C ARG A 127 15.37 9.32 2.18
N GLN A 128 15.92 8.17 2.56
CA GLN A 128 16.29 7.14 1.59
C GLN A 128 15.02 6.48 1.04
N TYR A 129 14.12 6.10 1.95
CA TYR A 129 12.86 5.46 1.60
C TYR A 129 12.02 6.29 0.62
N VAL A 130 11.87 7.59 0.86
CA VAL A 130 11.15 8.52 -0.04
C VAL A 130 11.75 8.50 -1.45
N ARG A 131 13.08 8.59 -1.58
CA ARG A 131 13.75 8.55 -2.89
C ARG A 131 13.52 7.23 -3.62
N GLU A 132 13.52 6.11 -2.89
CA GLU A 132 13.27 4.79 -3.46
C GLU A 132 11.84 4.64 -3.97
N ILE A 133 10.83 5.01 -3.18
CA ILE A 133 9.43 4.89 -3.58
C ILE A 133 9.07 5.87 -4.71
N GLU A 134 9.66 7.06 -4.76
CA GLU A 134 9.48 7.99 -5.87
C GLU A 134 10.07 7.45 -7.19
N ARG A 135 11.24 6.80 -7.11
CA ARG A 135 11.86 6.14 -8.25
C ARG A 135 10.97 5.00 -8.76
N ILE A 136 10.52 4.11 -7.87
CA ILE A 136 9.60 3.01 -8.21
C ILE A 136 8.32 3.57 -8.85
N PHE A 137 7.74 4.62 -8.28
CA PHE A 137 6.54 5.27 -8.84
C PHE A 137 6.78 5.77 -10.26
N THR A 138 7.94 6.36 -10.53
CA THR A 138 8.29 6.88 -11.87
C THR A 138 8.55 5.74 -12.86
N GLU A 139 9.30 4.72 -12.47
CA GLU A 139 9.63 3.54 -13.30
C GLU A 139 8.40 2.71 -13.70
N THR A 140 7.33 2.77 -12.91
CA THR A 140 6.12 1.98 -13.10
C THR A 140 5.01 2.71 -13.86
N LYS A 141 5.22 3.99 -14.20
CA LYS A 141 4.26 4.73 -15.03
C LYS A 141 4.13 4.06 -16.39
N PRO A 142 2.91 3.84 -16.90
CA PRO A 142 2.71 3.39 -18.27
C PRO A 142 3.32 4.42 -19.23
N SER A 143 3.99 3.92 -20.28
CA SER A 143 4.53 4.72 -21.38
C SER A 143 3.44 5.41 -22.18
#